data_AF-A0A959RZ04-F1
#
_entry.id   AF-A0A959RZ04-F1
#
_cell.length_a   1.000
_cell.length_b   1.000
_cell.length_c   1.000
_cell.angle_alpha   90.00
_cell.angle_beta   90.00
_cell.angle_gamma   90.00
#
_symmetry.space_group_name_H-M   'P 1'
#
loop_
_entity.id
_entity.type
_entity.pdbx_description
1 polymer ?
#
loop_
_entity_poly.entity_id
_entity_poly.type
_entity_poly.pdbx_seq_one_letter_code
_entity_poly.pdbx_strand_id
1 'polypeptide(L)' 'MIEGLQNAAKSMHDKIHNIQIVANNLANISTNGFKREIPFAE' A
#
# COMPACT_ATOMS: atom_id res chain seq x y z
N MET A 1 -19.50 -5.18 -17.51
CA MET A 1 -18.16 -5.00 -18.08
C MET A 1 -17.39 -3.88 -17.40
N ILE A 2 -17.96 -2.68 -17.27
CA ILE A 2 -17.31 -1.52 -16.63
C ILE A 2 -17.02 -1.78 -15.14
N GLU A 3 -18.01 -2.31 -14.40
CA GLU A 3 -17.88 -2.67 -12.97
C GLU A 3 -16.71 -3.63 -12.69
N GLY A 4 -16.53 -4.66 -13.54
CA GLY A 4 -15.45 -5.62 -13.37
C GLY A 4 -14.07 -4.99 -13.58
N LEU A 5 -13.96 -4.05 -14.52
CA LEU A 5 -12.72 -3.34 -14.82
C LEU A 5 -12.40 -2.32 -13.71
N GLN A 6 -13.42 -1.66 -13.16
CA GLN A 6 -13.28 -0.78 -11.99
C GLN A 6 -12.84 -1.55 -10.76
N ASN A 7 -13.42 -2.72 -10.49
CA ASN A 7 -13.00 -3.57 -9.37
C ASN A 7 -11.56 -4.08 -9.52
N ALA A 8 -11.17 -4.47 -10.74
CA ALA A 8 -9.79 -4.86 -11.02
C ALA A 8 -8.82 -3.68 -10.84
N ALA A 9 -9.18 -2.48 -11.30
CA ALA A 9 -8.38 -1.26 -11.12
C ALA A 9 -8.25 -0.89 -9.64
N LYS A 10 -9.34 -0.96 -8.87
CA LYS A 10 -9.33 -0.74 -7.42
C LYS A 10 -8.41 -1.73 -6.70
N SER A 11 -8.57 -3.03 -6.95
CA SER A 11 -7.71 -4.06 -6.35
C SER A 11 -6.24 -3.89 -6.71
N MET A 12 -5.94 -3.48 -7.96
CA MET A 12 -4.57 -3.17 -8.38
C MET A 12 -4.02 -1.94 -7.63
N HIS A 13 -4.82 -0.89 -7.51
CA HIS A 13 -4.44 0.31 -6.78
C HIS A 13 -4.14 0.00 -5.32
N ASP A 14 -5.01 -0.76 -4.66
CA ASP A 14 -4.87 -1.14 -3.25
C ASP A 14 -3.58 -1.98 -3.04
N LYS A 15 -3.27 -2.90 -3.96
CA LYS A 15 -2.00 -3.66 -3.94
C LYS A 15 -0.78 -2.76 -4.11
N ILE A 16 -0.81 -1.81 -5.05
CA ILE A 16 0.32 -0.89 -5.27
C ILE A 16 0.52 0.00 -4.04
N HIS A 17 -0.56 0.51 -3.46
CA HIS A 17 -0.50 1.32 -2.26
C HIS A 17 0.13 0.56 -1.08
N ASN A 18 -0.27 -0.70 -0.88
CA ASN A 18 0.34 -1.55 0.14
C ASN A 18 1.85 -1.77 -0.07
N ILE A 19 2.29 -1.94 -1.32
CA ILE A 19 3.73 -2.03 -1.65
C ILE A 19 4.45 -0.72 -1.31
N GLN A 20 3.85 0.44 -1.60
CA GLN A 20 4.43 1.74 -1.28
C GLN A 20 4.60 1.95 0.22
N ILE A 21 3.62 1.56 1.03
CA ILE A 21 3.70 1.62 2.49
C ILE A 21 4.89 0.77 2.99
N VAL A 22 4.99 -0.48 2.53
CA VAL A 22 6.08 -1.37 2.93
C VAL A 22 7.44 -0.81 2.49
N ALA A 23 7.56 -0.30 1.27
CA ALA A 23 8.77 0.32 0.76
C ALA A 23 9.19 1.54 1.59
N ASN A 24 8.25 2.40 1.98
CA ASN A 24 8.50 3.58 2.79
C ASN A 24 8.96 3.21 4.21
N ASN A 25 8.29 2.22 4.81
CA ASN A 25 8.70 1.68 6.11
C ASN A 25 10.11 1.10 6.08
N LEU A 26 10.45 0.37 5.01
CA LEU A 26 11.78 -0.21 4.85
C LEU A 26 12.85 0.87 4.65
N ALA A 27 12.56 1.89 3.84
CA ALA A 27 13.47 3.00 3.62
C ALA A 27 13.79 3.79 4.90
N ASN A 28 12.85 3.84 5.85
CA ASN A 28 12.98 4.55 7.11
C ASN A 28 13.37 3.66 8.31
N ILE A 29 13.85 2.43 8.08
CA ILE A 29 14.18 1.48 9.17
C ILE A 29 15.22 2.03 10.16
N SER A 30 16.14 2.86 9.68
CA SER A 30 17.23 3.43 10.48
C SER A 30 16.89 4.82 11.05
N THR A 31 15.70 5.34 10.78
CA THR A 31 15.28 6.68 11.22
C THR A 31 14.78 6.61 12.67
N ASN A 32 15.54 7.20 13.59
CA ASN A 32 15.16 7.25 15.00
C ASN A 32 13.80 7.96 15.20
N GLY A 33 12.88 7.30 15.90
CA GLY A 33 11.54 7.85 16.18
C GLY A 33 10.53 7.71 15.04
N PHE A 34 10.88 7.02 13.94
CA PHE A 34 9.95 6.76 12.86
C PHE A 34 8.79 5.84 13.29
N LYS A 35 7.56 6.25 12.96
CA LYS A 35 6.35 5.47 13.21
C LYS A 35 5.91 4.81 11.92
N ARG A 36 6.04 3.48 11.86
CA ARG A 36 5.64 2.70 10.69
C ARG A 36 4.14 2.79 10.44
N GLU A 37 3.77 2.83 9.17
CA GLU A 37 2.40 2.70 8.71
C GLU A 37 2.06 1.21 8.48
N ILE A 38 0.81 0.81 8.69
CA ILE A 38 0.37 -0.58 8.48
C ILE A 38 -0.58 -0.58 7.29
N PRO A 39 -0.30 -1.36 6.22
CA PRO A 39 -1.23 -1.47 5.10
C PRO A 39 -2.58 -2.00 5.60
N PHE A 40 -3.66 -1.37 5.15
CA PHE A 40 -5.01 -1.81 5.51
C PHE A 40 -5.24 -3.22 4.94
N ALA A 41 -5.62 -4.16 5.81
CA ALA A 41 -6.08 -5.47 5.38
C ALA A 41 -7.56 -5.33 4.97
N GLU A 42 -7.82 -5.37 3.66
CA GLU A 42 -9.19 -5.67 3.16
C GLU A 42 -9.61 -7.08 3.58
#